data_AF-A0A0F0KK60-F1
#
_entry.id   AF-A0A0F0KK60-F1
#
_cell.length_a   1.000
_cell.length_b   1.000
_cell.length_c   1.000
_cell.angle_alpha   90.00
_cell.angle_beta   90.00
_cell.angle_gamma   90.00
#
_symmetry.space_group_name_H-M   'P 1'
#
loop_
_entity.id
_entity.type
_entity.pdbx_description
1 polymer ?
#
loop_
_entity_poly.entity_id
_entity_poly.type
_entity_poly.pdbx_seq_one_letter_code
_entity_poly.pdbx_strand_id
1 'polypeptide(L)'
;MADLDGRGATPEERMNTFLLYPEWFGGDRVPERFVVSTGLRKRLREWNRIWETVLDPINDVRWPDPQIGHEWISEGEQLVTDLQAELGPELSVVGDFDRYAPPRSE
;
A
#
# COMPACT_ATOMS: atom_id res chain seq x y z
N MET A 1 27.50 -17.49 -12.59
CA MET A 1 26.82 -16.22 -12.96
C MET A 1 25.59 -16.62 -13.74
N ALA A 2 24.44 -16.65 -13.08
CA ALA A 2 23.17 -17.02 -13.69
C ALA A 2 22.31 -15.77 -13.84
N ASP A 3 21.79 -15.64 -15.05
CA ASP A 3 21.00 -14.59 -15.64
C ASP A 3 19.67 -14.41 -14.89
N LEU A 4 19.32 -13.16 -14.57
CA LEU A 4 18.13 -12.76 -13.81
C LEU A 4 17.01 -12.29 -14.76
N ASP A 5 16.63 -13.14 -15.73
CA ASP A 5 15.51 -12.85 -16.62
C ASP A 5 14.26 -13.63 -16.16
N GLY A 6 13.29 -12.92 -15.57
CA GLY A 6 11.99 -13.44 -15.14
C GLY A 6 11.78 -13.58 -13.62
N ARG A 7 11.88 -12.50 -12.84
CA ARG A 7 11.52 -12.45 -11.39
C ARG A 7 10.12 -13.06 -11.17
N GLY A 8 9.91 -14.22 -10.57
CA GLY A 8 10.72 -14.94 -9.57
C GLY A 8 9.95 -15.09 -8.25
N ALA A 9 8.62 -15.18 -8.29
CA ALA A 9 7.82 -15.57 -7.13
C ALA A 9 7.29 -16.98 -7.37
N THR A 10 7.69 -17.92 -6.51
CA THR A 10 7.10 -19.26 -6.44
C THR A 10 5.58 -19.16 -6.22
N PRO A 11 4.78 -20.18 -6.61
CA PRO A 11 3.35 -20.19 -6.32
C PRO A 11 3.04 -19.97 -4.82
N GLU A 12 3.92 -20.44 -3.95
CA GLU A 12 3.86 -20.26 -2.49
C GLU A 12 4.13 -18.80 -2.08
N GLU A 13 5.13 -18.13 -2.67
CA GLU A 13 5.36 -16.70 -2.45
C GLU A 13 4.16 -15.85 -2.91
N ARG A 14 3.50 -16.24 -4.01
CA ARG A 14 2.27 -15.56 -4.46
C ARG A 14 1.09 -15.79 -3.51
N MET A 15 0.99 -16.95 -2.87
CA MET A 15 -0.04 -17.24 -1.85
C MET A 15 0.21 -16.47 -0.55
N ASN A 16 1.47 -16.11 -0.27
CA ASN A 16 1.88 -15.41 0.94
C ASN A 16 2.20 -13.92 0.72
N THR A 17 1.83 -13.34 -0.42
CA THR A 17 1.98 -11.90 -0.64
C THR A 17 0.70 -11.17 -0.26
N PHE A 18 0.79 -10.24 0.68
CA PHE A 18 -0.26 -9.28 1.00
C PHE A 18 0.03 -7.95 0.28
N LEU A 19 -0.74 -7.68 -0.78
CA LEU A 19 -0.67 -6.40 -1.46
C LEU A 19 -1.47 -5.37 -0.65
N LEU A 20 -0.80 -4.33 -0.16
CA LEU A 20 -1.45 -3.13 0.34
C LEU A 20 -1.67 -2.18 -0.84
N TYR A 21 -2.92 -1.86 -1.11
CA TYR A 21 -3.31 -0.94 -2.17
C TYR A 21 -4.52 -0.13 -1.69
N PRO A 22 -4.66 1.12 -2.14
CA PRO A 22 -5.80 1.92 -1.77
C PRO A 22 -7.10 1.29 -2.26
N GLU A 23 -8.15 1.33 -1.44
CA GLU A 23 -9.51 0.90 -1.82
C GLU A 23 -10.46 2.09 -1.83
N TRP A 24 -11.55 1.93 -2.57
CA TRP A 24 -12.76 2.73 -2.39
C TRP A 24 -13.58 2.16 -1.22
N PHE A 25 -14.23 3.02 -0.42
CA PHE A 25 -15.02 2.71 0.79
C PHE A 25 -14.29 2.58 2.15
N GLY A 26 -13.01 2.90 2.25
CA GLY A 26 -12.36 3.37 3.49
C GLY A 26 -12.03 2.25 4.48
N GLY A 27 -12.00 1.00 4.02
CA GLY A 27 -11.68 -0.16 4.83
C GLY A 27 -10.20 -0.22 5.23
N ASP A 28 -9.84 -1.12 6.16
CA ASP A 28 -8.43 -1.40 6.47
C ASP A 28 -7.80 -2.46 5.56
N ARG A 29 -8.60 -3.13 4.70
CA ARG A 29 -8.19 -4.22 3.78
C ARG A 29 -7.48 -5.41 4.40
N VAL A 30 -7.24 -5.43 5.70
CA VAL A 30 -6.61 -6.55 6.38
C VAL A 30 -7.66 -7.66 6.60
N PRO A 31 -7.49 -8.85 6.00
CA PRO A 31 -8.37 -10.00 6.26
C PRO A 31 -8.55 -10.25 7.76
N GLU A 32 -9.76 -10.63 8.18
CA GLU A 32 -10.07 -10.92 9.59
C GLU A 32 -9.19 -12.03 10.18
N ARG A 33 -8.68 -12.93 9.34
CA ARG A 33 -7.72 -13.99 9.74
C ARG A 33 -6.38 -13.44 10.26
N PHE A 34 -6.04 -12.19 9.93
CA PHE A 34 -4.81 -11.57 10.38
C PHE A 34 -5.07 -10.68 11.60
N VAL A 35 -4.32 -10.97 12.67
CA VAL A 35 -4.38 -10.23 13.91
C VAL A 35 -3.39 -9.08 13.83
N VAL A 36 -3.90 -7.92 13.41
CA VAL A 36 -3.17 -6.65 13.43
C VAL A 36 -3.72 -5.73 14.53
N SER A 37 -2.89 -4.84 15.05
CA SER A 37 -3.23 -3.92 16.12
C SER A 37 -4.34 -2.95 15.69
N THR A 38 -5.19 -2.57 16.65
CA THR A 38 -6.27 -1.60 16.43
C THR A 38 -5.72 -0.24 15.95
N GLY A 39 -4.52 0.13 16.41
CA GLY A 39 -3.82 1.34 15.96
C GLY A 39 -3.45 1.29 14.49
N LEU A 40 -2.90 0.17 14.02
CA LEU A 40 -2.54 -0.01 12.61
C LEU A 40 -3.78 -0.06 11.71
N ARG A 41 -4.84 -0.76 12.12
CA ARG A 41 -6.13 -0.73 11.39
C ARG A 41 -6.68 0.67 11.27
N LYS A 42 -6.60 1.49 12.33
CA LYS A 42 -7.07 2.87 12.29
C LYS A 42 -6.27 3.71 11.29
N ARG A 43 -4.94 3.59 11.28
CA ARG A 43 -4.09 4.31 10.32
C ARG A 43 -4.35 3.89 8.88
N LEU A 44 -4.53 2.59 8.61
CA LEU A 44 -4.90 2.08 7.29
C LEU A 44 -6.23 2.68 6.78
N ARG A 45 -7.24 2.79 7.65
CA ARG A 45 -8.52 3.43 7.29
C ARG A 45 -8.37 4.91 7.00
N GLU A 46 -7.55 5.61 7.78
CA GLU A 46 -7.30 7.04 7.59
C GLU A 46 -6.55 7.31 6.29
N TRP A 47 -5.52 6.51 6.01
CA TRP A 47 -4.77 6.53 4.76
C TRP A 47 -5.66 6.26 3.53
N ASN A 48 -6.55 5.26 3.61
CA ASN A 48 -7.55 5.00 2.55
C ASN A 48 -8.58 6.12 2.43
N ARG A 49 -8.96 6.75 3.53
CA ARG A 49 -9.89 7.90 3.50
C ARG A 49 -9.29 9.09 2.77
N ILE A 50 -7.98 9.35 2.88
CA ILE A 50 -7.31 10.41 2.13
C ILE A 50 -7.40 10.11 0.62
N TRP A 51 -7.15 8.86 0.24
CA TRP A 51 -7.28 8.41 -1.15
C TRP A 51 -8.69 8.64 -1.72
N GLU A 52 -9.75 8.45 -0.93
CA GLU A 52 -11.12 8.72 -1.39
C GLU A 52 -11.45 10.20 -1.41
N THR A 53 -11.18 10.89 -0.31
CA THR A 53 -11.72 12.23 -0.08
C THR A 53 -10.91 13.32 -0.75
N VAL A 54 -9.59 13.15 -0.84
CA VAL A 54 -8.69 14.17 -1.39
C VAL A 54 -8.43 13.93 -2.86
N LEU A 55 -8.28 12.67 -3.26
CA LEU A 55 -7.93 12.29 -4.62
C LEU A 55 -9.14 12.02 -5.52
N ASP A 56 -10.29 11.61 -4.96
CA ASP A 56 -11.51 11.20 -5.68
C ASP A 56 -11.22 10.56 -7.07
N PRO A 57 -10.41 9.48 -7.15
CA PRO A 57 -9.86 9.01 -8.42
C PRO A 57 -10.87 8.14 -9.18
N ILE A 58 -12.11 8.62 -9.33
CA ILE A 58 -13.19 7.94 -10.07
C ILE A 58 -12.77 7.75 -11.53
N ASN A 59 -12.02 8.71 -12.09
CA ASN A 59 -11.59 8.68 -13.48
C ASN A 59 -10.08 8.89 -13.68
N ASP A 60 -9.40 9.66 -12.83
CA ASP A 60 -7.98 10.01 -12.99
C ASP A 60 -7.37 10.38 -11.62
N VAL A 61 -6.15 9.93 -11.32
CA VAL A 61 -5.44 10.28 -10.08
C VAL A 61 -4.77 11.64 -10.29
N ARG A 62 -5.35 12.71 -9.76
CA ARG A 62 -4.78 14.06 -9.83
C ARG A 62 -4.58 14.64 -8.45
N TRP A 63 -3.32 14.71 -8.03
CA TRP A 63 -2.97 15.36 -6.77
C TRP A 63 -3.24 16.86 -6.86
N PRO A 64 -4.09 17.45 -5.99
CA PRO A 64 -4.30 18.89 -5.95
C PRO A 64 -3.03 19.63 -5.52
N ASP A 65 -2.20 18.95 -4.71
CA ASP A 65 -0.89 19.40 -4.28
C ASP A 65 0.08 18.19 -4.34
N PRO A 66 1.20 18.27 -5.08
CA PRO A 66 2.20 17.20 -5.14
C PRO A 66 2.76 16.78 -3.78
N GLN A 67 2.87 17.70 -2.82
CA GLN A 67 3.34 17.40 -1.48
C GLN A 67 2.40 16.41 -0.77
N ILE A 68 1.09 16.59 -0.91
CA ILE A 68 0.10 15.66 -0.34
C ILE A 68 0.29 14.26 -0.91
N GLY A 69 0.59 14.15 -2.22
CA GLY A 69 0.88 12.87 -2.85
C GLY A 69 2.13 12.19 -2.30
N HIS A 70 3.21 12.95 -2.11
CA HIS A 70 4.43 12.44 -1.51
C HIS A 70 4.24 12.02 -0.05
N GLU A 71 3.52 12.80 0.74
CA GLU A 71 3.19 12.47 2.14
C GLU A 71 2.35 11.20 2.23
N TRP A 72 1.32 11.07 1.39
CA TRP A 72 0.47 9.89 1.35
C TRP A 72 1.22 8.62 0.93
N ILE A 73 2.13 8.71 -0.04
CA ILE A 73 3.01 7.59 -0.43
C ILE A 73 3.94 7.22 0.71
N SER A 74 4.59 8.20 1.33
CA SER A 74 5.49 7.96 2.46
C SER A 74 4.77 7.29 3.62
N GLU A 75 3.52 7.67 3.90
CA GLU A 75 2.69 7.01 4.90
C GLU A 75 2.35 5.57 4.48
N GLY A 76 2.00 5.34 3.22
CA GLY A 76 1.76 4.01 2.66
C GLY A 76 2.96 3.07 2.85
N GLU A 77 4.16 3.52 2.51
CA GLU A 77 5.40 2.75 2.70
C GLU A 77 5.69 2.43 4.17
N GLN A 78 5.39 3.37 5.07
CA GLN A 78 5.49 3.11 6.51
C GLN A 78 4.47 2.06 6.96
N LEU A 79 3.24 2.10 6.43
CA LEU A 79 2.20 1.11 6.74
C LEU A 79 2.55 -0.29 6.24
N VAL A 80 3.21 -0.40 5.08
CA VAL A 80 3.78 -1.66 4.58
C VAL A 80 4.79 -2.23 5.58
N THR A 81 5.70 -1.39 6.07
CA THR A 81 6.72 -1.78 7.05
C THR A 81 6.07 -2.23 8.38
N ASP A 82 5.10 -1.48 8.86
CA ASP A 82 4.39 -1.78 10.11
C ASP A 82 3.56 -3.07 9.99
N LEU A 83 2.87 -3.27 8.87
CA LEU A 83 2.16 -4.52 8.56
C LEU A 83 3.12 -5.70 8.44
N GLN A 84 4.26 -5.53 7.79
CA GLN A 84 5.28 -6.57 7.67
C GLN A 84 5.81 -7.01 9.04
N ALA A 85 5.96 -6.07 9.97
CA ALA A 85 6.38 -6.35 11.34
C ALA A 85 5.31 -7.10 12.13
N GLU A 86 4.03 -6.76 11.98
CA GLU A 86 2.94 -7.42 12.70
C GLU A 86 2.52 -8.78 12.11
N LEU A 87 2.52 -8.92 10.79
CA LEU A 87 2.16 -10.16 10.09
C LEU A 87 3.29 -11.19 10.10
N GLY A 88 4.52 -10.75 10.38
CA GLY A 88 5.70 -11.60 10.44
C GLY A 88 6.30 -11.93 9.07
N PRO A 89 7.48 -12.57 9.05
CA PRO A 89 8.27 -12.77 7.82
C PRO A 89 7.69 -13.82 6.86
N GLU A 90 6.68 -14.58 7.30
CA GLU A 90 6.03 -15.60 6.47
C GLU A 90 5.14 -14.99 5.38
N LEU A 91 4.73 -13.73 5.58
CA LEU A 91 3.95 -12.94 4.63
C LEU A 91 4.83 -11.82 4.08
N SER A 92 4.81 -11.63 2.76
CA SER A 92 5.45 -10.48 2.13
C SER A 92 4.41 -9.37 1.95
N VAL A 93 4.61 -8.23 2.61
CA VAL A 93 3.75 -7.05 2.43
C VAL A 93 4.37 -6.14 1.38
N VAL A 94 3.58 -5.78 0.38
CA VAL A 94 4.04 -4.94 -0.73
C VAL A 94 3.11 -3.75 -0.88
N GLY A 95 3.69 -2.54 -0.91
CA GLY A 95 3.06 -1.33 -1.40
C GLY A 95 3.65 -0.99 -2.76
N ASP A 96 2.81 -0.85 -3.77
CA ASP A 96 3.21 -0.42 -5.11
C ASP A 96 2.63 0.99 -5.32
N PHE A 97 3.11 1.94 -4.51
CA PHE A 97 2.53 3.28 -4.46
C PHE A 97 3.20 4.27 -5.42
N ASP A 98 4.40 3.97 -5.91
CA ASP A 98 5.11 4.78 -6.90
C ASP A 98 4.30 5.05 -8.17
N ARG A 99 3.42 4.10 -8.56
CA ARG A 99 2.49 4.29 -9.69
C ARG A 99 1.48 5.41 -9.48
N TYR A 100 1.28 5.83 -8.24
CA TYR A 100 0.42 6.95 -7.87
C TYR A 100 1.21 8.23 -7.61
N ALA A 101 2.54 8.24 -7.78
CA ALA A 101 3.33 9.43 -7.50
C ALA A 101 2.87 10.62 -8.35
N PRO A 102 2.74 11.82 -7.75
CA PRO A 102 2.52 13.02 -8.54
C PRO A 102 3.68 13.20 -9.54
N PRO A 103 3.42 13.83 -10.69
CA PRO A 103 4.49 14.14 -11.64
C PRO A 103 5.56 14.97 -10.91
N ARG A 104 6.83 14.63 -11.15
CA ARG A 104 7.93 15.47 -10.64
C ARG A 104 7.77 16.85 -11.25
N SER A 105 7.62 17.87 -10.40
CA SER A 105 7.72 19.25 -10.84
C SER A 105 9.09 19.45 -11.50
N GLU A 106 9.10 19.70 -12.80
CA GLU A 106 10.29 20.12 -13.57
C GLU A 106 10.71 21.55 -13.21
#